data_AF-A0A2V5ULM4-F1
#
_entry.id   AF-A0A2V5ULM4-F1
#
_cell.length_a   1.000
_cell.length_b   1.000
_cell.length_c   1.000
_cell.angle_alpha   90.00
_cell.angle_beta   90.00
_cell.angle_gamma   90.00
#
_symmetry.space_group_name_H-M   'P 1'
#
loop_
_entity.id
_entity.type
_entity.pdbx_description
1 polymer ?
#
loop_
_entity_poly.entity_id
_entity_poly.type
_entity_poly.pdbx_seq_one_letter_code
_entity_poly.pdbx_strand_id
1 'polypeptide(L)'
;NNVKLPDKFELGFDEFATGLPDTAVAPLLGQELSQVQMLMNILLDAKVDSVISLHRAPLPEERKSLSTPTPSPATGRTAAKTSTPPPTALQRNVVDVTFKATPAAARKVLNEIANSSGQFFIIRTLYVHNEKDKGPPRQRTEPTPPQAPQRASPQPGAAAPLNFIVGNEHIEVSATIEMLRFGS
;
A
#
# COMPACT_ATOMS: atom_id res chain seq x y z
N ASN A 1 17.11 0.88 -12.99
CA ASN A 1 16.15 0.42 -11.96
C ASN A 1 15.94 -1.07 -12.17
N ASN A 2 16.33 -1.92 -11.22
CA ASN A 2 16.22 -3.38 -11.35
C ASN A 2 15.16 -3.96 -10.39
N VAL A 3 14.00 -3.31 -10.28
CA VAL A 3 12.87 -3.85 -9.52
C VAL A 3 12.20 -4.93 -10.36
N LYS A 4 12.03 -6.14 -9.82
CA LYS A 4 11.29 -7.20 -10.51
C LYS A 4 9.80 -6.96 -10.39
N LEU A 5 9.06 -7.09 -11.48
CA LEU A 5 7.61 -6.98 -11.52
C LEU A 5 6.99 -8.34 -11.80
N PRO A 6 5.72 -8.57 -11.41
CA PRO A 6 4.98 -9.77 -11.77
C PRO A 6 4.89 -9.95 -13.29
N ASP A 7 4.72 -11.20 -13.73
CA ASP A 7 4.38 -11.47 -15.13
C ASP A 7 2.98 -10.91 -15.41
N LYS A 8 2.82 -10.22 -16.56
CA LYS A 8 1.57 -9.52 -16.96
C LYS A 8 1.07 -8.56 -15.87
N PHE A 9 1.75 -7.43 -15.75
CA PHE A 9 1.48 -6.45 -14.71
C PHE A 9 0.75 -5.22 -15.27
N GLU A 10 -0.58 -5.28 -15.25
CA GLU A 10 -1.46 -4.20 -15.77
C GLU A 10 -1.93 -3.25 -14.66
N LEU A 11 -1.13 -3.08 -13.60
CA LEU A 11 -1.41 -2.19 -12.46
C LEU A 11 -2.77 -2.46 -11.77
N GLY A 12 -3.28 -3.70 -11.84
CA GLY A 12 -4.58 -4.07 -11.30
C GLY A 12 -5.78 -3.64 -12.17
N PHE A 13 -5.55 -3.37 -13.46
CA PHE A 13 -6.56 -3.10 -14.48
C PHE A 13 -6.60 -4.22 -15.53
N ASP A 14 -6.34 -5.47 -15.10
CA ASP A 14 -6.23 -6.64 -15.97
C ASP A 14 -7.49 -6.85 -16.83
N GLU A 15 -8.67 -6.52 -16.28
CA GLU A 15 -9.96 -6.58 -16.99
C GLU A 15 -10.03 -5.65 -18.20
N PHE A 16 -9.23 -4.59 -18.23
CA PHE A 16 -9.20 -3.60 -19.30
C PHE A 16 -8.03 -3.79 -20.28
N ALA A 17 -7.21 -4.83 -20.09
CA ALA A 17 -6.15 -5.17 -21.03
C ALA A 17 -6.69 -5.62 -22.40
N THR A 18 -7.89 -6.21 -22.41
CA THR A 18 -8.55 -6.72 -23.63
C THR A 18 -9.92 -6.10 -23.90
N GLY A 19 -10.41 -5.23 -23.01
CA GLY A 19 -11.74 -4.64 -23.09
C GLY A 19 -11.73 -3.16 -22.72
N LEU A 20 -12.56 -2.36 -23.39
CA LEU A 20 -12.69 -0.94 -23.05
C LEU A 20 -13.62 -0.78 -21.84
N PRO A 21 -13.32 0.13 -20.91
CA PRO A 21 -14.25 0.51 -19.86
C PRO A 21 -15.46 1.26 -20.45
N ASP A 22 -16.58 1.26 -19.72
CA ASP A 22 -17.72 2.09 -20.10
C ASP A 22 -17.34 3.57 -20.09
N THR A 23 -17.86 4.32 -21.07
CA THR A 23 -17.54 5.74 -21.25
C THR A 23 -17.88 6.60 -20.03
N ALA A 24 -18.90 6.20 -19.27
CA ALA A 24 -19.32 6.89 -18.05
C ALA A 24 -18.32 6.73 -16.88
N VAL A 25 -17.58 5.62 -16.81
CA VAL A 25 -16.63 5.34 -15.72
C VAL A 25 -15.18 5.59 -16.11
N ALA A 26 -14.88 5.70 -17.41
CA ALA A 26 -13.53 5.90 -17.94
C ALA A 26 -12.75 7.06 -17.27
N PRO A 27 -13.34 8.24 -16.98
CA PRO A 27 -12.61 9.30 -16.28
C PRO A 27 -12.20 8.92 -14.85
N LEU A 28 -13.04 8.17 -14.14
CA LEU A 28 -12.77 7.72 -12.77
C LEU A 28 -11.66 6.67 -12.75
N LEU A 29 -11.67 5.76 -13.73
CA LEU A 29 -10.62 4.75 -13.90
C LEU A 29 -9.28 5.40 -14.29
N GLY A 30 -9.29 6.41 -15.17
CA GLY A 30 -8.08 7.17 -15.51
C GLY A 30 -7.47 7.89 -14.30
N GLN A 31 -8.32 8.44 -13.42
CA GLN A 31 -7.88 9.01 -12.15
C GLN A 31 -7.25 7.94 -11.26
N GLU A 32 -7.94 6.82 -11.05
CA GLU A 32 -7.42 5.72 -10.21
C GLU A 32 -6.11 5.15 -10.74
N LEU A 33 -5.99 4.97 -12.06
CA LEU A 33 -4.74 4.53 -12.70
C LEU A 33 -3.58 5.49 -12.39
N SER A 34 -3.83 6.79 -12.43
CA SER A 34 -2.83 7.81 -12.07
C SER A 34 -2.39 7.69 -10.59
N GLN A 35 -3.33 7.37 -9.70
CA GLN A 35 -3.05 7.15 -8.27
C GLN A 35 -2.21 5.88 -8.05
N VAL A 36 -2.59 4.77 -8.70
CA VAL A 36 -1.84 3.51 -8.65
C VAL A 36 -0.44 3.69 -9.24
N GLN A 37 -0.31 4.43 -10.34
CA GLN A 37 0.99 4.73 -10.93
C GLN A 37 1.87 5.53 -9.97
N MET A 38 1.30 6.48 -9.21
CA MET A 38 2.04 7.21 -8.19
C MET A 38 2.54 6.29 -7.08
N LEU A 39 1.68 5.39 -6.58
CA LEU A 39 2.06 4.38 -5.60
C LEU A 39 3.19 3.48 -6.15
N MET A 40 3.07 3.05 -7.41
CA MET A 40 4.09 2.22 -8.06
C MET A 40 5.43 2.96 -8.19
N ASN A 41 5.41 4.25 -8.55
CA ASN A 41 6.62 5.07 -8.61
C ASN A 41 7.31 5.17 -7.24
N ILE A 42 6.56 5.29 -6.15
CA ILE A 42 7.11 5.27 -4.79
C ILE A 42 7.89 3.95 -4.54
N LEU A 43 7.33 2.81 -4.93
CA LEU A 43 8.00 1.50 -4.79
C LEU A 43 9.29 1.43 -5.62
N LEU A 44 9.24 1.91 -6.87
CA LEU A 44 10.38 1.92 -7.79
C LEU A 44 11.50 2.85 -7.29
N ASP A 45 11.16 4.05 -6.83
CA ASP A 45 12.10 5.05 -6.32
C ASP A 45 12.70 4.64 -4.96
N ALA A 46 11.96 3.89 -4.17
CA ALA A 46 12.47 3.25 -2.96
C ALA A 46 13.42 2.08 -3.25
N LYS A 47 13.47 1.60 -4.50
CA LYS A 47 14.29 0.47 -4.94
C LYS A 47 13.98 -0.80 -4.15
N VAL A 48 12.71 -1.15 -4.06
CA VAL A 48 12.30 -2.47 -3.56
C VAL A 48 12.87 -3.57 -4.48
N ASP A 49 13.06 -4.78 -3.96
CA ASP A 49 13.66 -5.86 -4.74
C ASP A 49 12.69 -6.38 -5.81
N SER A 50 11.42 -6.54 -5.42
CA SER A 50 10.36 -7.01 -6.30
C SER A 50 8.98 -6.61 -5.81
N VAL A 51 8.07 -6.31 -6.73
CA VAL A 51 6.63 -6.34 -6.45
C VAL A 51 6.14 -7.77 -6.74
N ILE A 52 5.47 -8.38 -5.77
CA ILE A 52 4.93 -9.73 -5.86
C ILE A 52 3.51 -9.68 -6.43
N SER A 53 2.70 -8.75 -5.94
CA SER A 53 1.32 -8.56 -6.41
C SER A 53 0.86 -7.13 -6.18
N LEU A 54 -0.05 -6.69 -7.04
CA LEU A 54 -0.83 -5.47 -6.86
C LEU A 54 -2.24 -5.78 -7.35
N HIS A 55 -3.22 -5.69 -6.44
CA HIS A 55 -4.62 -5.96 -6.72
C HIS A 55 -5.46 -4.74 -6.38
N ARG A 56 -6.25 -4.29 -7.34
CA ARG A 56 -7.20 -3.18 -7.19
C ARG A 56 -8.58 -3.74 -6.87
N ALA A 57 -9.30 -3.14 -5.93
CA ALA A 57 -10.71 -3.43 -5.75
C ALA A 57 -11.53 -2.63 -6.79
N PRO A 58 -12.42 -3.28 -7.57
CA PRO A 58 -13.25 -2.56 -8.53
C PRO A 58 -14.11 -1.48 -7.87
N LEU A 59 -14.20 -0.32 -8.53
CA LEU A 59 -14.99 0.81 -8.07
C LEU A 59 -16.48 0.44 -8.02
N PRO A 60 -17.26 1.00 -7.09
CA PRO A 60 -18.71 0.80 -7.05
C PRO A 60 -19.41 1.19 -8.37
N GLU A 61 -18.91 2.20 -9.07
CA GLU A 61 -19.44 2.69 -10.34
C GLU A 61 -19.28 1.68 -11.48
N GLU A 62 -18.21 0.87 -11.47
CA GLU A 62 -17.99 -0.20 -12.45
C GLU A 62 -19.03 -1.32 -12.34
N ARG A 63 -19.62 -1.52 -11.15
CA ARG A 63 -20.67 -2.53 -10.96
C ARG A 63 -22.06 -2.04 -11.38
N LYS A 64 -22.28 -0.74 -11.40
CA LYS A 64 -23.59 -0.15 -11.75
C LYS A 64 -23.84 -0.20 -13.26
N SER A 65 -22.82 -0.19 -14.10
CA SER A 65 -23.00 -0.35 -15.54
C SER A 65 -23.47 -1.76 -15.94
N LEU A 66 -23.18 -2.78 -15.12
CA LEU A 66 -23.70 -4.14 -15.28
C LEU A 66 -25.19 -4.30 -14.91
N SER A 67 -25.80 -3.28 -14.28
CA SER A 67 -27.20 -3.32 -13.84
C SER A 67 -27.99 -2.18 -14.45
N THR A 68 -28.15 -2.22 -15.78
CA THR A 68 -29.26 -1.53 -16.45
C THR A 68 -30.37 -2.54 -16.78
N PRO A 69 -31.31 -2.85 -15.87
CA PRO A 69 -32.56 -3.43 -16.30
C PRO A 69 -33.34 -2.33 -17.03
N THR A 70 -33.61 -2.53 -18.31
CA THR A 70 -34.58 -1.75 -19.07
C THR A 70 -35.92 -1.78 -18.32
N PRO A 71 -36.48 -0.65 -17.86
CA PRO A 71 -37.81 -0.68 -17.26
C PRO A 71 -38.84 -0.87 -18.37
N SER A 72 -39.45 -2.06 -18.40
CA SER A 72 -40.73 -2.26 -19.08
C SER A 72 -41.80 -1.45 -18.34
N PRO A 73 -42.70 -0.71 -19.01
CA PRO A 73 -43.69 0.11 -18.34
C PRO A 73 -44.77 -0.77 -17.71
N ALA A 74 -44.72 -0.92 -16.38
CA ALA A 74 -45.80 -1.53 -15.60
C ALA A 74 -46.26 -0.58 -14.50
N THR A 75 -47.57 -0.36 -14.53
CA THR A 75 -48.39 0.60 -13.79
C THR A 75 -48.34 0.37 -12.27
N GLY A 76 -48.12 1.45 -11.53
CA GLY A 76 -48.66 1.65 -10.17
C GLY A 76 -48.02 0.84 -9.02
N ARG A 77 -47.11 1.46 -8.28
CA ARG A 77 -47.01 1.32 -6.82
C ARG A 77 -46.17 2.46 -6.22
N THR A 78 -46.66 2.98 -5.11
CA THR A 78 -46.19 4.13 -4.35
C THR A 78 -44.68 4.18 -4.13
N ALA A 79 -44.08 5.32 -4.50
CA ALA A 79 -42.67 5.62 -4.33
C ALA A 79 -42.29 5.69 -2.84
N ALA A 80 -41.59 4.68 -2.35
CA ALA A 80 -40.77 4.83 -1.16
C ALA A 80 -39.65 5.82 -1.51
N LYS A 81 -39.53 6.89 -0.72
CA LYS A 81 -38.46 7.88 -0.84
C LYS A 81 -37.12 7.16 -0.73
N THR A 82 -36.45 6.93 -1.85
CA THR A 82 -35.03 6.59 -1.88
C THR A 82 -34.30 7.78 -1.27
N SER A 83 -33.87 7.64 -0.01
CA SER A 83 -32.93 8.56 0.60
C SER A 83 -31.66 8.53 -0.25
N THR A 84 -31.48 9.54 -1.10
CA THR A 84 -30.20 9.80 -1.76
C THR A 84 -29.16 9.84 -0.66
N PRO A 85 -28.16 8.93 -0.64
CA PRO A 85 -27.09 9.07 0.32
C PRO A 85 -26.48 10.46 0.09
N PRO A 86 -26.17 11.20 1.18
CA PRO A 86 -25.52 12.50 1.03
C PRO A 86 -24.29 12.33 0.13
N PRO A 87 -23.99 13.30 -0.75
CA PRO A 87 -22.83 13.22 -1.62
C PRO A 87 -21.63 12.87 -0.76
N THR A 88 -21.09 11.67 -0.96
CA THR A 88 -19.97 11.23 -0.16
C THR A 88 -18.79 12.04 -0.65
N ALA A 89 -18.49 13.13 0.06
CA ALA A 89 -17.41 14.05 -0.28
C ALA A 89 -16.04 13.36 -0.35
N LEU A 90 -15.97 12.10 0.08
CA LEU A 90 -14.78 11.28 0.14
C LEU A 90 -15.03 9.87 -0.40
N GLN A 91 -14.51 9.55 -1.58
CA GLN A 91 -14.48 8.17 -2.08
C GLN A 91 -13.14 7.50 -1.74
N ARG A 92 -13.16 6.17 -1.63
CA ARG A 92 -12.00 5.35 -1.25
C ARG A 92 -11.78 4.28 -2.31
N ASN A 93 -10.60 4.30 -2.89
CA ASN A 93 -10.14 3.26 -3.81
C ASN A 93 -9.16 2.37 -3.05
N VAL A 94 -9.37 1.06 -3.04
CA VAL A 94 -8.57 0.14 -2.23
C VAL A 94 -7.62 -0.63 -3.13
N VAL A 95 -6.35 -0.66 -2.78
CA VAL A 95 -5.32 -1.46 -3.44
C VAL A 95 -4.60 -2.30 -2.39
N ASP A 96 -4.50 -3.59 -2.66
CA ASP A 96 -3.64 -4.51 -1.92
C ASP A 96 -2.32 -4.65 -2.68
N VAL A 97 -1.21 -4.42 -2.00
CA VAL A 97 0.13 -4.53 -2.58
C VAL A 97 1.03 -5.40 -1.72
N THR A 98 1.78 -6.28 -2.38
CA THR A 98 2.81 -7.09 -1.74
C THR A 98 4.14 -6.90 -2.47
N PHE A 99 5.22 -6.65 -1.72
CA PHE A 99 6.56 -6.46 -2.26
C PHE A 99 7.64 -7.02 -1.33
N LYS A 100 8.81 -7.33 -1.89
CA LYS A 100 10.01 -7.66 -1.13
C LYS A 100 10.97 -6.50 -1.13
N ALA A 101 11.56 -6.21 0.02
CA ALA A 101 12.48 -5.10 0.20
C ALA A 101 13.47 -5.37 1.33
N THR A 102 14.57 -4.62 1.34
CA THR A 102 15.32 -4.41 2.58
C THR A 102 14.49 -3.58 3.58
N PRO A 103 14.72 -3.70 4.91
CA PRO A 103 14.02 -2.89 5.91
C PRO A 103 14.20 -1.38 5.72
N ALA A 104 15.33 -0.95 5.13
CA ALA A 104 15.55 0.45 4.80
C ALA A 104 14.65 0.92 3.64
N ALA A 105 14.57 0.13 2.56
CA ALA A 105 13.70 0.43 1.42
C ALA A 105 12.21 0.38 1.81
N ALA A 106 11.79 -0.61 2.60
CA ALA A 106 10.42 -0.69 3.11
C ALA A 106 10.03 0.55 3.94
N ARG A 107 10.90 0.98 4.87
CA ARG A 107 10.66 2.23 5.63
C ARG A 107 10.58 3.45 4.73
N LYS A 108 11.42 3.52 3.69
CA LYS A 108 11.34 4.61 2.70
C LYS A 108 9.97 4.62 2.01
N VAL A 109 9.48 3.47 1.53
CA VAL A 109 8.13 3.35 0.96
C VAL A 109 7.06 3.90 1.90
N LEU A 110 7.05 3.43 3.16
CA LEU A 110 6.04 3.86 4.15
C LEU A 110 6.10 5.37 4.41
N ASN A 111 7.30 5.94 4.48
CA ASN A 111 7.49 7.37 4.68
C ASN A 111 7.02 8.18 3.47
N GLU A 112 7.34 7.75 2.24
CA GLU A 112 6.89 8.44 1.02
C GLU A 112 5.37 8.37 0.87
N ILE A 113 4.74 7.24 1.20
CA ILE A 113 3.28 7.11 1.24
C ILE A 113 2.67 8.09 2.25
N ALA A 114 3.22 8.14 3.47
CA ALA A 114 2.71 9.00 4.54
C ALA A 114 2.92 10.50 4.27
N ASN A 115 3.95 10.86 3.50
CA ASN A 115 4.30 12.25 3.16
C ASN A 115 3.87 12.66 1.75
N SER A 116 3.10 11.82 1.04
CA SER A 116 2.70 12.13 -0.33
C SER A 116 1.79 13.37 -0.37
N SER A 117 2.19 14.35 -1.18
CA SER A 117 1.41 15.58 -1.42
C SER A 117 0.49 15.47 -2.63
N GLY A 118 0.79 14.56 -3.57
CA GLY A 118 0.03 14.38 -4.80
C GLY A 118 -1.19 13.47 -4.64
N GLN A 119 -1.17 12.57 -3.65
CA GLN A 119 -2.26 11.65 -3.37
C GLN A 119 -2.35 11.39 -1.87
N PHE A 120 -3.56 11.45 -1.33
CA PHE A 120 -3.78 11.07 0.07
C PHE A 120 -3.94 9.55 0.19
N PHE A 121 -2.94 8.90 0.78
CA PHE A 121 -2.94 7.46 1.03
C PHE A 121 -3.22 7.16 2.50
N ILE A 122 -3.95 6.09 2.77
CA ILE A 122 -4.11 5.51 4.12
C ILE A 122 -3.66 4.06 4.07
N ILE A 123 -2.62 3.71 4.83
CA ILE A 123 -2.25 2.32 5.05
C ILE A 123 -3.18 1.76 6.14
N ARG A 124 -4.06 0.83 5.78
CA ARG A 124 -5.02 0.21 6.71
C ARG A 124 -4.45 -0.98 7.44
N THR A 125 -3.74 -1.81 6.70
CA THR A 125 -3.09 -3.01 7.21
C THR A 125 -1.67 -3.01 6.71
N LEU A 126 -0.77 -3.53 7.54
CA LEU A 126 0.62 -3.72 7.20
C LEU A 126 1.07 -5.03 7.84
N TYR A 127 1.32 -6.02 7.01
CA TYR A 127 1.93 -7.28 7.41
C TYR A 127 3.38 -7.26 6.97
N VAL A 128 4.28 -7.62 7.89
CA VAL A 128 5.71 -7.74 7.63
C VAL A 128 6.12 -9.15 8.00
N HIS A 129 6.70 -9.86 7.03
CA HIS A 129 7.20 -11.21 7.19
C HIS A 129 8.68 -11.25 6.86
N ASN A 130 9.49 -11.80 7.76
CA ASN A 130 10.91 -11.98 7.51
C ASN A 130 11.11 -13.17 6.57
N GLU A 131 12.01 -13.05 5.58
CA GLU A 131 12.30 -14.18 4.69
C GLU A 131 12.93 -15.37 5.42
N LYS A 132 13.60 -15.13 6.54
CA LYS A 132 14.17 -16.18 7.40
C LYS A 132 13.27 -16.45 8.59
N ASP A 133 12.72 -17.65 8.64
CA ASP A 133 11.90 -18.12 9.78
C ASP A 133 12.70 -18.20 11.10
N LYS A 134 14.01 -18.44 10.99
CA LYS A 134 14.89 -18.54 12.15
C LYS A 134 15.55 -17.20 12.42
N GLY A 135 15.16 -16.58 13.53
CA GLY A 135 15.82 -15.38 14.04
C GLY A 135 17.31 -15.62 14.35
N PRO A 136 18.10 -14.54 14.49
CA PRO A 136 19.53 -14.64 14.76
C PRO A 136 19.78 -15.42 16.06
N PRO A 137 20.88 -16.20 16.15
CA PRO A 137 21.24 -16.91 17.38
C PRO A 137 21.31 -15.93 18.55
N ARG A 138 20.66 -16.27 19.66
CA ARG A 138 20.76 -15.47 20.89
C ARG A 138 22.21 -15.47 21.36
N GLN A 139 22.74 -14.28 21.66
CA GLN A 139 24.05 -14.16 22.28
C GLN A 139 23.99 -14.91 23.63
N ARG A 140 24.78 -15.99 23.77
CA ARG A 140 25.05 -16.57 25.09
C ARG A 140 26.00 -15.60 25.79
N THR A 141 25.47 -14.82 26.72
CA THR A 141 26.29 -14.09 27.67
C THR A 141 26.89 -15.11 28.63
N GLU A 142 28.14 -15.54 28.37
CA GLU A 142 28.91 -16.20 29.42
C GLU A 142 29.23 -15.14 30.50
N PRO A 143 29.06 -15.45 31.79
CA PRO A 143 29.27 -14.48 32.87
C PRO A 143 30.74 -14.05 32.87
N THR A 144 30.98 -12.79 32.51
CA THR A 144 32.30 -12.16 32.63
C THR A 144 32.57 -11.90 34.12
N PRO A 145 33.73 -12.33 34.68
CA PRO A 145 34.07 -12.03 36.06
C PRO A 145 34.22 -10.51 36.29
N PRO A 146 33.88 -9.98 37.48
CA PRO A 146 33.85 -8.55 37.72
C PRO A 146 35.26 -7.93 37.63
N GLN A 147 35.45 -7.00 36.70
CA GLN A 147 36.62 -6.11 36.68
C GLN A 147 36.37 -4.89 37.56
N ALA A 148 37.42 -4.50 38.32
CA ALA A 148 37.42 -3.39 39.26
C ALA A 148 37.22 -2.02 38.58
N PRO A 149 36.62 -1.03 39.27
CA PRO A 149 36.21 0.23 38.66
C PRO A 149 37.41 1.12 38.30
N GLN A 150 37.57 1.43 37.00
CA GLN A 150 38.42 2.53 36.54
C GLN A 150 37.57 3.81 36.38
N ARG A 151 38.10 4.93 36.88
CA ARG A 151 37.46 6.26 36.84
C ARG A 151 37.39 6.78 35.40
N ALA A 152 36.19 7.16 34.95
CA ALA A 152 35.96 7.79 33.67
C ALA A 152 35.99 9.33 33.79
N SER A 153 36.69 10.00 32.86
CA SER A 153 36.55 11.42 32.56
C SER A 153 35.38 11.66 31.60
N PRO A 154 34.64 12.79 31.69
CA PRO A 154 33.42 12.99 30.92
C PRO A 154 33.76 13.44 29.48
N GLN A 155 33.45 12.58 28.50
CA GLN A 155 33.45 12.95 27.09
C GLN A 155 32.00 13.13 26.62
N PRO A 156 31.65 14.17 25.84
CA PRO A 156 30.28 14.41 25.41
C PRO A 156 29.79 13.22 24.59
N GLY A 157 28.74 12.56 25.08
CA GLY A 157 28.15 11.38 24.46
C GLY A 157 27.61 11.73 23.07
N ALA A 158 28.36 11.35 22.04
CA ALA A 158 27.78 11.13 20.73
C ALA A 158 26.62 10.15 20.93
N ALA A 159 25.42 10.55 20.53
CA ALA A 159 24.26 9.69 20.53
C ALA A 159 24.67 8.37 19.84
N ALA A 160 24.70 7.29 20.62
CA ALA A 160 25.02 5.98 20.10
C ALA A 160 24.09 5.73 18.89
N PRO A 161 24.63 5.34 17.72
CA PRO A 161 23.78 5.01 16.59
C PRO A 161 22.81 3.94 17.07
N LEU A 162 21.51 4.22 16.92
CA LEU A 162 20.46 3.25 17.22
C LEU A 162 20.80 1.97 16.45
N ASN A 163 21.30 0.96 17.15
CA ASN A 163 21.50 -0.37 16.59
C ASN A 163 20.11 -0.97 16.44
N PHE A 164 19.49 -0.70 15.31
CA PHE A 164 18.27 -1.36 14.89
C PHE A 164 18.57 -2.86 14.79
N ILE A 165 18.00 -3.64 15.70
CA ILE A 165 17.94 -5.11 15.62
C ILE A 165 16.90 -5.47 14.56
N VAL A 166 17.12 -5.01 13.33
CA VAL A 166 16.32 -5.38 12.18
C VAL A 166 17.33 -5.97 11.23
N GLY A 167 17.21 -7.27 10.96
CA GLY A 167 18.23 -8.03 10.24
C GLY A 167 18.59 -7.37 8.91
N ASN A 168 19.81 -7.60 8.42
CA ASN A 168 20.18 -7.37 7.02
C ASN A 168 19.43 -8.34 6.06
N GLU A 169 18.30 -8.89 6.50
CA GLU A 169 17.45 -9.80 5.77
C GLU A 169 16.46 -9.01 4.93
N HIS A 170 16.07 -9.59 3.80
CA HIS A 170 14.95 -9.06 3.05
C HIS A 170 13.65 -9.46 3.76
N ILE A 171 12.68 -8.56 3.68
CA ILE A 171 11.35 -8.73 4.25
C ILE A 171 10.33 -8.69 3.14
N GLU A 172 9.28 -9.48 3.31
CA GLU A 172 8.06 -9.38 2.51
C GLU A 172 7.08 -8.48 3.25
N VAL A 173 6.54 -7.50 2.55
CA VAL A 173 5.60 -6.52 3.08
C VAL A 173 4.32 -6.60 2.27
N SER A 174 3.20 -6.82 2.95
CA SER A 174 1.86 -6.80 2.38
C SER A 174 1.04 -5.70 3.03
N ALA A 175 0.42 -4.84 2.24
CA ALA A 175 -0.34 -3.70 2.74
C ALA A 175 -1.65 -3.52 1.98
N THR A 176 -2.73 -3.25 2.71
CA THR A 176 -3.97 -2.71 2.15
C THR A 176 -3.92 -1.20 2.25
N ILE A 177 -4.00 -0.52 1.11
CA ILE A 177 -3.88 0.95 0.99
C ILE A 177 -5.19 1.50 0.44
N GLU A 178 -5.73 2.52 1.10
CA GLU A 178 -6.79 3.35 0.55
C GLU A 178 -6.22 4.60 -0.09
N MET A 179 -6.62 4.86 -1.32
CA MET A 179 -6.39 6.10 -2.05
C MET A 179 -7.66 6.92 -1.99
N LEU A 180 -7.61 8.06 -1.30
CA LEU A 180 -8.78 8.92 -1.17
C LEU A 180 -8.98 9.76 -2.43
N ARG A 181 -10.25 9.89 -2.83
CA ARG A 181 -10.71 10.86 -3.83
C ARG A 181 -11.66 11.82 -3.15
N PHE A 182 -11.48 13.10 -3.42
CA PHE A 182 -12.35 14.14 -2.90
C PHE A 182 -13.32 14.53 -4.01
N GLY A 183 -14.62 14.49 -3.70
CA GLY A 183 -15.65 14.94 -4.62
C GLY A 183 -15.49 16.44 -4.90
N SER A 184 -15.46 16.80 -6.18
CA SER A 184 -15.59 18.18 -6.66
C SER A 184 -17.04 18.62 -6.68
#